data_AF-A0A7V0Q9H5-F1
#
_entry.id   AF-A0A7V0Q9H5-F1
#
_cell.length_a   1.000
_cell.length_b   1.000
_cell.length_c   1.000
_cell.angle_alpha   90.00
_cell.angle_beta   90.00
_cell.angle_gamma   90.00
#
_symmetry.space_group_name_H-M   'P 1'
#
loop_
_entity.id
_entity.type
_entity.pdbx_description
1 polymer ?
#
loop_
_entity_poly.entity_id
_entity_poly.type
_entity_poly.pdbx_seq_one_letter_code
_entity_poly.pdbx_strand_id
1 'polypeptide(L)' 'MNLFNSAVVAILPLLPKSFVSLFSGRYIAGETLEDAVKTIIQLNKQNIMATQDLLGENITRKEEATQDKEMWFTILDA' A
#
# COMPACT_ATOMS: atom_id res chain seq x y z
N MET A 1 23.42 -3.76 -13.52
CA MET A 1 22.26 -4.62 -13.21
C MET A 1 22.38 -5.89 -14.05
N ASN A 2 22.26 -7.08 -13.46
CA ASN A 2 22.31 -8.34 -14.20
C ASN A 2 21.08 -8.47 -15.13
N LEU A 3 21.26 -9.06 -16.32
CA LEU A 3 20.19 -9.29 -17.32
C LEU A 3 18.99 -10.04 -16.73
N PHE A 4 19.24 -10.98 -15.81
CA PHE A 4 18.20 -11.70 -15.08
C PHE A 4 17.30 -10.77 -14.26
N ASN A 5 17.88 -9.82 -13.52
CA ASN A 5 17.11 -8.88 -12.70
C ASN A 5 16.21 -8.00 -13.58
N SER A 6 16.73 -7.55 -14.73
CA SER A 6 15.95 -6.75 -15.68
C SER A 6 14.77 -7.55 -16.28
N ALA A 7 14.97 -8.83 -16.57
CA ALA A 7 13.90 -9.70 -17.07
C ALA A 7 12.79 -9.91 -16.03
N VAL A 8 13.15 -10.12 -14.77
CA VAL A 8 12.19 -10.23 -13.66
C VAL A 8 11.36 -8.95 -13.53
N VAL A 9 12.01 -7.78 -13.53
CA VAL A 9 11.33 -6.48 -13.43
C VAL A 9 10.39 -6.24 -14.61
N ALA A 10 10.77 -6.64 -15.82
CA ALA A 10 9.93 -6.48 -17.01
C ALA A 10 8.65 -7.33 -16.97
N ILE A 11 8.66 -8.46 -16.27
CA ILE A 11 7.51 -9.38 -16.17
C ILE A 11 6.57 -8.99 -15.03
N LEU A 12 7.03 -8.27 -14.00
CA LEU A 12 6.21 -7.87 -12.85
C LEU A 12 4.87 -7.20 -13.23
N PRO A 13 4.79 -6.25 -14.18
CA PRO A 13 3.52 -5.62 -14.56
C PRO A 13 2.51 -6.57 -15.22
N LEU A 14 2.96 -7.72 -15.72
CA LEU A 14 2.13 -8.73 -16.37
C LEU A 14 1.52 -9.72 -15.37
N LEU A 15 2.02 -9.74 -14.12
CA LEU A 15 1.51 -10.64 -13.11
C LEU A 15 0.14 -10.15 -12.58
N PRO A 16 -0.81 -11.07 -12.35
CA PRO A 16 -2.07 -10.73 -11.71
C PRO A 16 -1.84 -10.11 -10.33
N LYS A 17 -2.67 -9.12 -9.95
CA LYS A 17 -2.62 -8.50 -8.62
C LYS A 17 -2.70 -9.54 -7.48
N SER A 18 -3.50 -10.59 -7.67
CA SER A 18 -3.62 -11.70 -6.70
C SER A 18 -2.33 -12.47 -6.47
N PHE A 19 -1.47 -12.57 -7.49
CA PHE A 19 -0.16 -13.20 -7.32
C PHE A 19 0.78 -12.28 -6.55
N VAL A 20 0.75 -10.98 -6.85
CA VAL A 20 1.55 -9.97 -6.13
C VAL A 20 1.11 -9.89 -4.65
N SER A 21 -0.19 -9.92 -4.38
CA SER A 21 -0.75 -9.81 -3.03
C SER A 21 -0.36 -10.97 -2.12
N LEU A 22 -0.07 -12.16 -2.66
CA LEU A 22 0.47 -13.30 -1.90
C LEU A 22 1.80 -12.94 -1.20
N PHE A 23 2.62 -12.12 -1.86
CA PHE A 23 3.92 -11.71 -1.32
C PHE A 23 3.83 -10.39 -0.54
N SER A 24 3.05 -9.42 -1.03
CA SER A 24 2.94 -8.10 -0.39
C SER A 24 2.04 -8.07 0.84
N GLY A 25 1.09 -9.01 0.97
CA GLY A 25 0.11 -9.03 2.07
C GLY A 25 0.70 -9.18 3.48
N ARG A 26 1.99 -9.55 3.60
CA ARG A 26 2.72 -9.54 4.88
C ARG A 26 3.14 -8.15 5.34
N TYR A 27 3.18 -7.18 4.43
CA TYR A 27 3.71 -5.84 4.66
C TYR A 27 2.66 -4.74 4.52
N ILE A 28 1.49 -5.06 3.94
CA ILE A 28 0.42 -4.10 3.68
C ILE A 28 -0.76 -4.41 4.60
N ALA A 29 -1.27 -3.40 5.30
CA ALA A 29 -2.33 -3.54 6.30
C ALA A 29 -3.73 -3.82 5.70
N GLY A 30 -3.88 -3.74 4.38
CA GLY A 30 -5.13 -3.93 3.66
C GLY A 30 -5.12 -3.30 2.27
N GLU A 31 -6.06 -3.66 1.40
CA GLU A 31 -6.24 -2.98 0.10
C GLU A 31 -7.15 -1.74 0.23
N THR A 32 -7.97 -1.67 1.29
CA THR A 32 -8.85 -0.54 1.58
C THR A 32 -8.52 0.11 2.92
N LEU A 33 -9.06 1.32 3.13
CA LEU A 33 -8.92 2.02 4.41
C LEU A 33 -9.55 1.22 5.56
N GLU A 34 -10.70 0.60 5.35
CA GLU A 34 -11.38 -0.21 6.36
C GLU A 34 -10.54 -1.41 6.78
N ASP A 35 -9.81 -2.03 5.85
CA ASP A 35 -8.91 -3.13 6.16
C ASP A 35 -7.71 -2.66 6.98
N ALA A 36 -7.13 -1.51 6.63
CA ALA A 36 -6.06 -0.89 7.40
C ALA A 36 -6.51 -0.56 8.84
N VAL A 37 -7.69 0.05 9.01
CA VAL A 37 -8.28 0.36 10.32
C VAL A 37 -8.52 -0.91 11.15
N LYS A 38 -9.08 -1.98 10.56
CA LYS A 38 -9.25 -3.27 11.25
C LYS A 38 -7.91 -3.83 11.74
N THR A 39 -6.87 -3.76 10.92
CA THR A 39 -5.52 -4.20 11.27
C THR A 39 -4.96 -3.39 12.44
N ILE A 40 -5.09 -2.06 12.42
CA ILE A 40 -4.67 -1.18 13.51
C ILE A 40 -5.42 -1.48 14.81
N ILE A 41 -6.74 -1.65 14.76
CA ILE A 41 -7.55 -2.04 15.93
C ILE A 41 -7.05 -3.36 16.53
N GLN A 42 -6.70 -4.33 15.69
CA GLN A 42 -6.17 -5.62 16.14
C GLN A 42 -4.80 -5.49 16.82
N LEU A 43 -3.95 -4.58 16.33
CA LEU A 43 -2.66 -4.24 16.96
C LEU A 43 -2.88 -3.50 18.29
N ASN A 44 -3.81 -2.55 18.35
CA ASN A 44 -4.09 -1.80 19.56
C ASN A 44 -4.65 -2.69 20.68
N LYS A 45 -5.45 -3.71 20.36
CA LYS A 45 -5.88 -4.74 21.33
C LYS A 45 -4.71 -5.48 21.99
N GLN A 46 -3.54 -5.47 21.37
CA GLN A 46 -2.29 -6.04 21.89
C GLN A 46 -1.40 -4.98 22.56
N ASN A 47 -1.90 -3.76 22.78
CA ASN A 47 -1.17 -2.58 23.26
C ASN A 47 -0.02 -2.14 22.33
N ILE A 48 -0.14 -2.43 21.03
CA ILE A 48 0.82 -2.00 20.00
C ILE A 48 0.32 -0.69 19.39
N MET A 49 1.19 0.32 19.35
CA MET A 49 0.95 1.56 18.60
C MET A 49 1.24 1.33 17.12
N ALA A 50 0.48 1.99 16.25
CA ALA A 50 0.65 1.89 14.80
C ALA A 50 0.66 3.30 14.19
N THR A 51 1.38 3.43 13.09
CA THR A 51 1.30 4.58 12.18
C THR A 51 0.77 4.09 10.84
N GLN A 52 0.00 4.91 10.15
CA GLN A 52 -0.52 4.58 8.83
C GLN A 52 0.28 5.31 7.75
N ASP A 53 0.70 4.57 6.74
CA ASP A 53 1.39 5.07 5.55
C ASP A 53 0.52 4.79 4.31
N LEU A 54 0.17 5.84 3.58
CA LEU A 54 -0.61 5.71 2.34
C LEU A 54 0.33 5.34 1.19
N LEU A 55 0.17 4.13 0.66
CA LEU A 55 0.94 3.68 -0.50
C LEU A 55 0.51 4.42 -1.77
N GLY A 56 1.40 5.25 -2.29
CA GLY A 56 1.27 6.00 -3.52
C GLY A 56 2.61 6.64 -3.83
N GLU A 57 3.29 6.17 -4.87
CA GLU A 57 4.62 6.65 -5.24
C GLU A 57 4.66 7.09 -6.69
N ASN A 58 5.68 7.89 -7.02
CA ASN A 58 5.97 8.33 -8.39
C ASN A 58 4.83 9.16 -9.03
N ILE A 59 4.36 10.18 -8.30
CA ILE A 59 3.42 11.18 -8.80
C ILE A 59 4.01 11.88 -10.03
N THR A 60 3.28 11.82 -11.15
CA THR A 60 3.66 12.47 -12.41
C THR A 60 2.71 13.60 -12.81
N ARG A 61 1.52 13.65 -12.20
CA ARG A 61 0.48 14.64 -12.48
C ARG A 61 0.00 15.32 -11.20
N LYS A 62 -0.36 16.60 -11.29
CA LYS A 62 -0.82 17.39 -10.14
C LYS A 62 -2.11 16.83 -9.52
N GLU A 63 -2.94 16.22 -10.34
CA GLU A 63 -4.21 15.63 -9.92
C GLU A 63 -3.98 14.42 -9.00
N GLU A 64 -2.94 13.63 -9.25
CA GLU A 64 -2.55 12.49 -8.39
C GLU A 64 -2.16 12.99 -6.99
N ALA A 65 -1.32 14.04 -6.90
CA ALA A 65 -0.98 14.66 -5.60
C ALA A 65 -2.21 15.21 -4.86
N THR A 66 -3.18 15.73 -5.60
CA THR A 66 -4.41 16.26 -5.00
C THR A 66 -5.25 15.11 -4.43
N GLN A 67 -5.38 14.00 -5.16
CA GLN A 67 -6.09 12.80 -4.71
C GLN A 67 -5.45 12.21 -3.45
N ASP A 68 -4.12 12.07 -3.44
CA ASP A 68 -3.38 11.54 -2.28
C ASP A 68 -3.58 12.43 -1.05
N LYS A 69 -3.55 13.75 -1.22
CA LYS A 69 -3.81 14.71 -0.14
C LYS A 69 -5.24 14.55 0.43
N GLU A 70 -6.26 14.40 -0.41
CA GLU A 70 -7.63 14.17 0.09
C GLU A 70 -7.77 12.82 0.79
N MET A 71 -7.07 11.79 0.32
CA MET A 71 -7.02 10.48 0.98
C MET A 71 -6.39 10.58 2.37
N TRP A 72 -5.32 11.36 2.54
CA TRP A 72 -4.73 11.60 3.86
C TRP A 72 -5.71 12.23 4.86
N PHE A 73 -6.54 13.19 4.43
CA PHE A 73 -7.59 13.73 5.31
C PHE A 73 -8.62 12.67 5.67
N THR A 74 -9.00 11.82 4.70
CA THR A 74 -9.93 10.70 4.95
C THR A 74 -9.36 9.70 5.95
N ILE A 75 -8.05 9.44 5.90
CA ILE A 75 -7.35 8.57 6.86
C ILE A 75 -7.34 9.17 8.27
N LEU A 76 -7.16 10.48 8.39
CA LEU A 76 -7.13 11.16 9.70
C LEU A 76 -8.50 11.18 10.39
N ASP A 77 -9.58 11.18 9.61
CA ASP A 77 -10.95 11.20 10.11
C ASP A 77 -11.51 9.79 10.45
N ALA A 78 -10.83 8.73 10.02
CA ALA A 78 -11.23 7.33 10.20
C ALA A 78 -10.85 6.76 11.57
#